data_AF-A0A2K1DWW2-F1
#
_entry.id   AF-A0A2K1DWW2-F1
#
_cell.length_a   1.000
_cell.length_b   1.000
_cell.length_c   1.000
_cell.angle_alpha   90.00
_cell.angle_beta   90.00
_cell.angle_gamma   90.00
#
_symmetry.space_group_name_H-M   'P 1'
#
loop_
_entity.id
_entity.type
_entity.pdbx_description
1 polymer ?
#
loop_
_entity_poly.entity_id
_entity_poly.type
_entity_poly.pdbx_seq_one_letter_code
_entity_poly.pdbx_strand_id
1 'polypeptide(L)'
;MIKSITHKITAYVLVVILLAHNINTLVIVGDYLANQDFIAKTLCIQKDDQQGCNGKCHLKKQLAQNESGTNGKAPVQESKRVVLDVYFVSDVNAVEAQFISFHINKNKVFYQTPIITETYLSIDTPPPNVV
;
A
#
# COMPACT_ATOMS: atom_id res chain seq x y z
N MET A 1 12.21 29.48 28.90
CA MET A 1 11.99 28.02 28.85
C MET A 1 10.57 27.63 28.43
N ILE A 2 9.52 28.28 28.96
CA ILE A 2 8.10 27.95 28.65
C ILE A 2 7.81 27.98 27.14
N LYS A 3 8.26 29.02 26.42
CA LYS A 3 8.08 29.15 24.96
C LYS A 3 8.73 28.03 24.13
N SER A 4 9.79 27.41 24.68
CA SER A 4 10.47 26.26 24.04
C SER A 4 9.72 24.94 24.28
N ILE A 5 9.03 24.84 25.42
CA ILE A 5 8.24 23.67 25.75
C ILE A 5 6.91 23.70 24.98
N THR A 6 6.32 24.88 24.78
CA THR A 6 5.06 25.06 24.04
C THR A 6 5.15 24.50 22.61
N HIS A 7 6.17 24.85 21.83
CA HIS A 7 6.25 24.37 20.44
C HIS A 7 6.46 22.85 20.34
N LYS A 8 7.19 22.25 21.30
CA LYS A 8 7.35 20.79 21.37
C LYS A 8 6.03 20.10 21.68
N ILE A 9 5.27 20.62 22.65
CA ILE A 9 3.95 20.10 22.99
C ILE A 9 3.00 20.26 21.79
N THR A 10 2.96 21.43 21.15
CA THR A 10 2.15 21.65 19.96
C THR A 10 2.52 20.69 18.83
N ALA A 11 3.81 20.42 18.61
CA ALA A 11 4.27 19.44 17.63
C ALA A 11 3.77 18.02 17.95
N TYR A 12 3.89 17.56 19.19
CA TYR A 12 3.35 16.25 19.58
C TYR A 12 1.84 16.17 19.43
N VAL A 13 1.10 17.22 19.79
CA VAL A 13 -0.35 17.28 19.62
C VAL A 13 -0.73 17.18 18.13
N LEU A 14 -0.03 17.89 17.26
CA LEU A 14 -0.25 17.81 15.81
C LEU A 14 0.03 16.39 15.27
N VAL A 15 1.10 15.74 15.72
CA VAL A 15 1.40 14.36 15.34
C VAL A 15 0.27 13.41 15.77
N VAL A 16 -0.21 13.52 17.01
CA VAL A 16 -1.31 12.68 17.49
C VAL A 16 -2.59 12.92 16.69
N ILE A 17 -2.92 14.17 16.35
CA ILE A 17 -4.10 14.49 15.52
C ILE A 17 -3.98 13.88 14.13
N LEU A 18 -2.80 13.94 13.50
CA LEU A 18 -2.56 13.33 12.19
C LEU A 18 -2.70 11.81 12.23
N LEU A 19 -2.22 11.17 13.29
CA LEU A 19 -2.38 9.73 13.50
C LEU A 19 -3.84 9.35 13.81
N ALA A 20 -4.55 10.19 14.57
CA ALA A 20 -5.94 10.01 14.96
C ALA A 20 -6.92 10.10 13.77
N HIS A 21 -6.49 10.70 12.64
CA HIS A 21 -7.29 10.82 11.43
C HIS A 21 -7.79 9.46 10.89
N ASN A 22 -7.10 8.36 11.20
CA ASN A 22 -7.42 7.01 10.73
C ASN A 22 -8.08 6.11 11.79
N ILE A 23 -8.54 6.67 12.91
CA ILE A 23 -9.14 5.87 14.01
C ILE A 23 -10.34 5.06 13.55
N ASN A 24 -11.17 5.59 12.64
CA ASN A 24 -12.39 4.90 12.21
C ASN A 24 -12.11 3.53 11.58
N THR A 25 -11.12 3.46 10.70
CA THR A 25 -10.67 2.20 10.08
C THR A 25 -10.09 1.25 11.12
N LEU A 26 -9.36 1.78 12.10
CA LEU A 26 -8.77 0.98 13.16
C LEU A 26 -9.83 0.32 14.05
N VAL A 27 -10.90 1.05 14.37
CA VAL A 27 -12.06 0.54 15.13
C VAL A 27 -12.76 -0.58 14.36
N ILE A 28 -13.05 -0.39 13.06
CA ILE A 28 -13.70 -1.41 12.21
C ILE A 28 -12.88 -2.71 12.17
N VAL A 29 -11.56 -2.61 11.99
CA VAL A 29 -10.68 -3.78 11.98
C VAL A 29 -10.60 -4.42 13.37
N GLY A 30 -10.54 -3.62 14.43
CA GLY A 30 -10.55 -4.10 15.82
C GLY A 30 -11.80 -4.90 16.15
N ASP A 31 -12.98 -4.37 15.84
CA ASP A 31 -14.27 -5.04 16.07
C ASP A 31 -14.40 -6.33 15.27
N TYR A 32 -13.87 -6.33 14.04
CA TYR A 32 -13.80 -7.55 13.22
C TYR A 32 -12.93 -8.62 13.86
N LEU A 33 -11.73 -8.27 14.33
CA LEU A 33 -10.81 -9.22 14.95
C LEU A 33 -11.35 -9.76 16.28
N ALA A 34 -11.95 -8.89 17.10
CA ALA A 34 -12.52 -9.28 18.38
C ALA A 34 -13.73 -10.22 18.24
N ASN A 35 -14.54 -10.04 17.19
CA ASN A 35 -15.79 -10.78 16.99
C ASN A 35 -15.78 -11.67 15.74
N GLN A 36 -14.61 -12.06 15.24
CA GLN A 36 -14.46 -12.71 13.93
C GLN A 36 -15.32 -13.97 13.81
N ASP A 37 -15.34 -14.81 14.85
CA ASP A 37 -16.12 -16.05 14.86
C ASP A 37 -17.63 -15.81 14.78
N PHE A 38 -18.12 -14.79 15.51
CA PHE A 38 -19.53 -14.41 15.46
C PHE A 38 -19.90 -13.88 14.07
N ILE A 39 -19.05 -13.01 13.51
CA ILE A 39 -19.24 -12.43 12.18
C ILE A 39 -19.25 -13.52 11.11
N ALA A 40 -18.32 -14.48 11.19
CA ALA A 40 -18.22 -15.59 10.25
C ALA A 40 -19.47 -16.49 10.29
N LYS A 41 -20.04 -16.75 11.47
CA LYS A 41 -21.20 -17.64 11.66
C LYS A 41 -22.55 -17.00 11.36
N THR A 42 -22.69 -15.69 11.56
CA THR A 42 -24.01 -15.02 11.53
C THR A 42 -24.15 -13.99 10.41
N LEU A 43 -23.12 -13.18 10.18
CA LEU A 43 -23.16 -12.03 9.27
C LEU A 43 -22.49 -12.32 7.92
N CYS A 44 -21.71 -13.41 7.82
CA CYS A 44 -21.05 -13.80 6.58
C CYS A 44 -22.06 -14.30 5.55
N ILE A 45 -21.90 -13.87 4.29
CA ILE A 45 -22.72 -14.33 3.16
C ILE A 45 -22.47 -15.81 2.88
N GLN A 46 -21.23 -16.28 3.09
CA GLN A 46 -20.80 -17.67 2.91
C GLN A 46 -20.78 -18.43 4.24
N LYS A 47 -21.77 -18.19 5.11
CA LYS A 47 -21.86 -18.87 6.42
C LYS A 47 -22.21 -20.36 6.29
N ASP A 48 -23.00 -20.72 5.28
CA ASP A 48 -23.49 -22.09 5.07
C ASP A 48 -22.45 -22.99 4.38
N ASP A 49 -21.55 -22.40 3.58
CA ASP A 49 -20.42 -23.07 2.94
C ASP A 49 -19.15 -22.19 3.00
N GLN A 50 -18.34 -22.40 4.04
CA GLN A 50 -17.15 -21.60 4.33
C GLN A 50 -15.98 -21.96 3.41
N GLN A 51 -15.97 -21.36 2.21
CA GLN A 51 -14.85 -21.40 1.27
C GLN A 51 -13.71 -20.43 1.68
N GLY A 52 -13.32 -20.41 2.96
CA GLY A 52 -12.22 -19.59 3.48
C GLY A 52 -12.52 -18.09 3.69
N CYS A 53 -13.78 -17.68 3.58
CA CYS A 53 -14.20 -16.28 3.73
C CYS A 53 -14.04 -15.77 5.17
N ASN A 54 -14.41 -16.55 6.19
CA ASN A 54 -14.23 -16.24 7.61
C ASN A 54 -14.72 -14.82 8.02
N GLY A 55 -15.81 -14.33 7.42
CA GLY A 55 -16.34 -13.00 7.71
C GLY A 55 -15.70 -11.84 6.94
N LYS A 56 -14.71 -12.08 6.08
CA LYS A 56 -14.02 -11.04 5.28
C LYS A 56 -14.96 -10.23 4.37
N CYS A 57 -16.03 -10.83 3.88
CA CYS A 57 -17.05 -10.12 3.11
C CYS A 57 -17.72 -8.99 3.90
N HIS A 58 -17.95 -9.20 5.20
CA HIS A 58 -18.52 -8.21 6.10
C HIS A 58 -17.52 -7.07 6.37
N LEU A 59 -16.25 -7.42 6.63
CA LEU A 59 -15.17 -6.44 6.80
C LEU A 59 -15.03 -5.54 5.56
N LYS A 60 -15.00 -6.15 4.36
CA LYS A 60 -14.89 -5.41 3.09
C LYS A 60 -16.05 -4.42 2.91
N LYS A 61 -17.27 -4.82 3.29
CA LYS A 61 -18.45 -3.95 3.22
C LYS A 61 -18.34 -2.74 4.16
N GLN A 62 -17.91 -2.96 5.41
CA GLN A 62 -17.73 -1.88 6.38
C GLN A 62 -16.63 -0.90 5.96
N LEU A 63 -15.52 -1.40 5.42
CA LEU A 63 -14.43 -0.56 4.91
C LEU A 63 -14.89 0.30 3.73
N ALA A 64 -15.59 -0.29 2.76
CA ALA A 64 -16.14 0.45 1.62
C ALA A 64 -17.19 1.50 2.05
N GLN A 65 -17.98 1.22 3.09
CA GLN A 65 -18.94 2.19 3.65
C GLN A 65 -18.24 3.34 4.38
N ASN A 66 -17.14 3.06 5.09
CA ASN A 66 -16.33 4.09 5.73
C ASN A 66 -15.70 5.03 4.69
N GLU A 67 -15.21 4.48 3.58
CA GLU A 67 -14.66 5.27 2.46
C GLU A 67 -15.73 6.08 1.71
N SER A 68 -16.94 5.56 1.58
CA SER A 68 -18.04 6.20 0.84
C SER A 68 -18.95 7.09 1.70
N GLY A 69 -18.85 7.03 3.03
CA GLY A 69 -19.67 7.78 3.99
C GLY A 69 -19.42 9.30 3.98
N THR A 70 -18.35 9.77 3.36
CA THR A 70 -18.28 11.14 2.87
C THR A 70 -19.15 11.25 1.62
N ASN A 71 -20.38 11.75 1.78
CA ASN A 71 -21.32 12.12 0.71
C ASN A 71 -20.74 13.22 -0.20
N GLY A 72 -19.70 12.88 -0.92
CA GLY A 72 -19.18 13.58 -2.07
C GLY A 72 -18.85 12.48 -3.05
N LYS A 73 -19.47 12.52 -4.22
CA LYS A 73 -18.88 11.95 -5.42
C LYS A 73 -17.53 12.64 -5.62
N ALA A 74 -16.52 12.29 -4.85
CA ALA A 74 -15.18 12.39 -5.35
C ALA A 74 -15.20 11.44 -6.54
N PRO A 75 -14.98 11.94 -7.78
CA PRO A 75 -14.77 11.02 -8.88
C PRO A 75 -13.68 10.07 -8.39
N VAL A 76 -13.81 8.78 -8.71
CA VAL A 76 -12.72 7.81 -8.55
C VAL A 76 -11.45 8.53 -8.99
N GLN A 77 -10.69 9.07 -8.04
CA GLN A 77 -9.32 9.39 -8.28
C GLN A 77 -8.78 8.00 -8.42
N GLU A 78 -8.60 7.57 -9.67
CA GLU A 78 -7.54 6.65 -9.98
C GLU A 78 -6.42 7.02 -9.03
N SER A 79 -6.10 6.10 -8.13
CA SER A 79 -4.91 6.20 -7.32
C SER A 79 -3.74 6.11 -8.29
N LYS A 80 -3.53 7.16 -9.08
CA LYS A 80 -2.24 7.53 -9.57
C LYS A 80 -1.51 7.79 -8.28
N ARG A 81 -0.88 6.74 -7.76
CA ARG A 81 0.06 6.79 -6.66
C ARG A 81 0.89 8.02 -6.97
N VAL A 82 0.66 9.10 -6.22
CA VAL A 82 1.57 10.22 -6.24
C VAL A 82 2.77 9.63 -5.50
N VAL A 83 3.60 8.92 -6.26
CA VAL A 83 4.92 8.55 -5.82
C VAL A 83 5.59 9.89 -5.65
N LEU A 84 5.66 10.34 -4.39
CA LEU A 84 6.45 11.48 -4.01
C LEU A 84 7.90 11.01 -4.15
N ASP A 85 8.41 11.00 -5.38
CA ASP A 85 9.83 10.76 -5.62
C ASP A 85 10.57 11.98 -5.05
N VAL A 86 10.92 11.91 -3.77
CA VAL A 86 11.77 12.89 -3.13
C VAL A 86 13.20 12.56 -3.55
N TYR A 87 13.64 13.16 -4.66
CA TYR A 87 15.03 13.08 -5.08
C TYR A 87 15.86 13.99 -4.17
N PHE A 88 16.56 13.40 -3.22
CA PHE A 88 17.59 14.08 -2.44
C PHE A 88 18.91 14.02 -3.22
N VAL A 89 19.31 15.15 -3.82
CA VAL A 89 20.64 15.31 -4.40
C VAL A 89 21.51 16.02 -3.38
N SER A 90 22.36 15.25 -2.71
CA SER A 90 23.50 15.80 -1.96
C SER A 90 24.67 15.96 -2.92
N ASP A 91 25.29 17.14 -2.95
CA ASP A 91 26.55 17.36 -3.64
C ASP A 91 27.61 16.43 -3.05
N VAL A 92 28.05 15.46 -3.86
CA VAL A 92 29.21 14.64 -3.54
C VAL A 92 30.45 15.49 -3.79
N ASN A 93 31.11 15.91 -2.70
CA ASN A 93 32.39 16.62 -2.81
C ASN A 93 33.32 15.82 -3.72
N ALA A 94 33.93 16.54 -4.68
CA ALA A 94 34.71 16.00 -5.79
C ALA A 94 35.65 14.87 -5.33
N VAL A 95 35.45 13.68 -5.90
CA VAL A 95 36.39 12.58 -5.77
C VAL A 95 37.62 12.96 -6.59
N GLU A 96 38.73 13.26 -5.91
CA GLU A 96 40.01 13.46 -6.57
C GLU A 96 40.38 12.16 -7.30
N ALA A 97 40.41 12.22 -8.64
CA ALA A 97 40.68 11.08 -9.49
C ALA A 97 42.15 10.66 -9.34
N GLN A 98 42.42 9.79 -8.38
CA GLN A 98 43.64 8.99 -8.42
C GLN A 98 43.47 8.00 -9.56
N PHE A 99 44.18 8.24 -10.66
CA PHE A 99 44.25 7.35 -11.81
C PHE A 99 44.78 5.98 -11.38
N ILE A 100 43.88 5.07 -11.02
CA ILE A 100 44.21 3.65 -10.95
C ILE A 100 44.10 3.12 -12.38
N SER A 101 45.23 2.81 -12.99
CA SER A 101 45.29 2.14 -14.28
C SER A 101 44.77 0.70 -14.15
N PHE A 102 43.46 0.53 -14.32
CA PHE A 102 42.86 -0.79 -14.45
C PHE A 102 43.13 -1.36 -15.84
N HIS A 103 43.97 -2.39 -15.91
CA HIS A 103 44.12 -3.19 -17.13
C HIS A 103 42.92 -4.12 -17.27
N ILE A 104 41.83 -3.65 -17.90
CA ILE A 104 40.67 -4.49 -18.19
C ILE A 104 41.05 -5.45 -19.30
N ASN A 105 41.19 -6.73 -18.95
CA ASN A 105 41.28 -7.80 -19.93
C ASN A 105 39.95 -7.85 -20.71
N LYS A 106 39.97 -7.41 -21.96
CA LYS A 106 38.83 -7.46 -22.88
C LYS A 106 38.59 -8.91 -23.33
N ASN A 107 38.18 -9.78 -22.41
CA ASN A 107 37.59 -11.05 -22.80
C ASN A 107 36.20 -10.76 -23.37
N LYS A 108 36.03 -11.01 -24.68
CA LYS A 108 34.72 -10.96 -25.33
C LYS A 108 33.89 -12.14 -24.81
N VAL A 109 33.13 -11.92 -23.75
CA VAL A 109 32.09 -12.86 -23.34
C VAL A 109 30.91 -12.68 -24.28
N PHE A 110 30.70 -13.65 -25.16
CA PHE A 110 29.49 -13.72 -25.98
C PHE A 110 28.38 -14.34 -25.14
N TYR A 111 27.35 -13.58 -24.82
CA TYR A 111 26.11 -14.10 -24.27
C TYR A 111 25.02 -14.03 -25.35
N GLN A 112 24.43 -15.19 -25.66
CA GLN A 112 23.22 -15.29 -26.46
C GLN A 112 22.04 -15.31 -25.50
N THR A 113 21.25 -14.23 -25.47
CA THR A 113 19.98 -14.23 -24.76
C THR A 113 18.95 -14.98 -25.60
N PRO A 114 18.20 -15.95 -25.05
CA PRO A 114 17.11 -16.59 -25.78
C PRO A 114 16.04 -15.55 -26.15
N ILE A 115 15.55 -15.63 -27.38
CA ILE A 115 14.44 -14.80 -27.86
C ILE A 115 13.17 -15.32 -27.15
N ILE A 116 12.51 -14.45 -26.40
CA ILE A 116 11.24 -14.76 -25.75
C ILE A 116 10.14 -14.66 -26.81
N THR A 117 9.66 -15.79 -27.32
CA THR A 117 8.64 -15.84 -28.38
C THR A 117 7.19 -15.85 -27.87
N GLU A 118 6.97 -15.97 -26.56
CA GLU A 118 5.61 -16.12 -26.02
C GLU A 118 5.34 -15.12 -24.90
N THR A 119 4.49 -14.13 -25.20
CA THR A 119 3.84 -13.26 -24.23
C THR A 119 2.39 -13.69 -24.11
N TYR A 120 2.13 -14.90 -23.62
CA TYR A 120 0.80 -15.26 -23.14
C TYR A 120 0.90 -15.58 -21.64
N LEU A 121 0.33 -14.71 -20.82
CA LEU A 121 -0.16 -15.12 -19.52
C LEU A 121 -1.59 -15.61 -19.76
N SER A 122 -1.84 -16.90 -19.57
CA SER A 122 -3.19 -17.42 -19.51
C SER A 122 -3.94 -16.72 -18.37
N ILE A 123 -5.02 -16.02 -18.71
CA ILE A 123 -5.90 -15.39 -17.73
C ILE A 123 -6.78 -16.50 -17.14
N ASP A 124 -6.48 -16.92 -15.92
CA ASP A 124 -7.20 -18.00 -15.21
C ASP A 124 -8.62 -17.63 -14.77
N THR A 125 -9.01 -16.35 -14.91
CA THR A 125 -10.30 -15.86 -14.41
C THR A 125 -11.24 -15.47 -15.55
N PRO A 126 -12.42 -16.09 -15.68
CA PRO A 126 -13.41 -15.67 -16.65
C PRO A 126 -13.89 -14.24 -16.35
N PRO A 127 -14.21 -13.43 -17.38
CA PRO A 127 -14.67 -12.07 -17.18
C PRO A 127 -15.97 -12.03 -16.37
N PRO A 128 -16.13 -11.04 -15.47
CA PRO A 128 -17.34 -10.91 -14.67
C PRO A 128 -18.55 -10.66 -15.57
N ASN A 129 -19.62 -11.43 -15.33
CA ASN A 129 -20.86 -11.33 -16.08
C ASN A 129 -21.55 -10.01 -15.73
N VAL A 130 -21.63 -9.11 -16.70
CA VAL A 130 -22.42 -7.87 -16.59
C VAL A 130 -23.85 -8.22 -16.98
N VAL A 131 -24.68 -8.49 -15.97
CA VAL A 131 -26.14 -8.56 -16.08
C VAL A 131 -26.71 -7.30 -15.45
#